data_AF-A0A2Z6E0X6-F1
#
_entry.id   AF-A0A2Z6E0X6-F1
#
_cell.length_a   1.000
_cell.length_b   1.000
_cell.length_c   1.000
_cell.angle_alpha   90.00
_cell.angle_beta   90.00
_cell.angle_gamma   90.00
#
_symmetry.space_group_name_H-M   'P 1'
#
loop_
_entity.id
_entity.type
_entity.pdbx_description
1 polymer ?
#
loop_
_entity_poly.entity_id
_entity_poly.type
_entity_poly.pdbx_seq_one_letter_code
_entity_poly.pdbx_strand_id
1 'polypeptide(L)'
;MSAAERSTPLDKSRSRRRLARELALKGVYQWLLTGHDLAAIEQQLAEEADFPHTDHLLMLELLRTAIRHADAFRAKLAPFSRRAITDLDPIEHAILLIAAAEFAGHPETNHRVIIDEAIELAKRYGADEGYKFVNGVLDRFAKRERAVEFTSRS
;
A
#
# COMPACT_ATOMS: atom_id res chain seq x y z
N MET A 1 -26.85 -10.31 26.95
CA MET A 1 -25.39 -10.16 26.75
C MET A 1 -24.93 -11.39 25.97
N SER A 2 -24.32 -11.36 24.79
CA SER A 2 -23.92 -10.31 23.85
C SER A 2 -23.99 -10.95 22.45
N ALA A 3 -24.55 -10.23 21.47
CA ALA A 3 -24.60 -10.67 20.09
C ALA A 3 -23.20 -10.53 19.49
N ALA A 4 -22.48 -11.64 19.32
CA ALA A 4 -21.31 -11.67 18.47
C ALA A 4 -21.77 -11.47 17.02
N GLU A 5 -21.58 -10.25 16.51
CA GLU A 5 -21.81 -9.89 15.11
C GLU A 5 -20.97 -10.81 14.22
N ARG A 6 -21.63 -11.74 13.51
CA ARG A 6 -20.97 -12.61 12.53
C ARG A 6 -20.69 -11.76 11.28
N SER A 7 -19.47 -11.25 11.15
CA SER A 7 -19.01 -10.54 9.95
C SER A 7 -19.16 -11.41 8.70
N THR A 8 -19.65 -10.81 7.61
CA THR A 8 -19.89 -11.52 6.34
C THR A 8 -18.55 -11.96 5.70
N PRO A 9 -18.55 -12.98 4.81
CA PRO A 9 -17.33 -13.40 4.13
C PRO A 9 -16.61 -12.27 3.35
N LEU A 10 -17.38 -11.34 2.78
CA LEU A 10 -16.86 -10.18 2.07
C LEU A 10 -16.19 -9.17 3.02
N ASP A 11 -16.80 -8.91 4.17
CA ASP A 11 -16.26 -8.04 5.22
C ASP A 11 -14.97 -8.60 5.82
N LYS A 12 -14.94 -9.91 6.05
CA LYS A 12 -13.71 -10.63 6.43
C LYS A 12 -12.64 -10.47 5.36
N SER A 13 -12.94 -10.74 4.09
CA SER A 13 -11.97 -10.60 3.00
C SER A 13 -11.39 -9.18 2.91
N ARG A 14 -12.25 -8.15 3.01
CA ARG A 14 -11.81 -6.75 3.04
C ARG A 14 -10.88 -6.47 4.22
N SER A 15 -11.23 -6.95 5.41
CA SER A 15 -10.39 -6.84 6.61
C SER A 15 -9.02 -7.52 6.43
N ARG A 16 -8.99 -8.75 5.86
CA ARG A 16 -7.75 -9.48 5.58
C ARG A 16 -6.85 -8.74 4.60
N ARG A 17 -7.41 -8.17 3.53
CA ARG A 17 -6.66 -7.37 2.55
C ARG A 17 -6.16 -6.05 3.13
N ARG A 18 -6.90 -5.43 4.04
CA ARG A 18 -6.45 -4.25 4.77
C ARG A 18 -5.23 -4.58 5.65
N LEU A 19 -5.29 -5.67 6.41
CA LEU A 19 -4.16 -6.18 7.18
C LEU A 19 -2.95 -6.51 6.28
N ALA A 20 -3.18 -7.04 5.08
CA ALA A 20 -2.10 -7.33 4.14
C ALA A 20 -1.33 -6.08 3.72
N ARG A 21 -2.04 -4.97 3.45
CA ARG A 21 -1.41 -3.68 3.13
C ARG A 21 -0.70 -3.08 4.33
N GLU A 22 -1.26 -3.24 5.53
CA GLU A 22 -0.63 -2.78 6.76
C GLU A 22 0.69 -3.50 7.06
N LEU A 23 0.72 -4.84 6.95
CA LEU A 23 1.94 -5.61 7.15
C LEU A 23 2.96 -5.34 6.03
N ALA A 24 2.51 -5.19 4.78
CA ALA A 24 3.39 -4.78 3.68
C ALA A 24 3.99 -3.38 3.93
N LEU A 25 3.21 -2.43 4.45
CA LEU A 25 3.69 -1.11 4.85
C LEU A 25 4.81 -1.22 5.90
N LYS A 26 4.58 -1.98 6.98
CA LYS A 26 5.60 -2.20 8.03
C LYS A 26 6.90 -2.75 7.44
N GLY A 27 6.81 -3.75 6.56
CA GLY A 27 7.99 -4.35 5.92
C GLY A 27 8.73 -3.40 4.99
N VAL A 28 8.03 -2.65 4.14
CA VAL A 28 8.66 -1.66 3.24
C VAL A 28 9.26 -0.51 4.04
N TYR A 29 8.58 -0.03 5.08
CA TYR A 29 9.11 0.99 5.98
C TYR A 29 10.40 0.51 6.66
N GLN A 30 10.40 -0.71 7.18
CA GLN A 30 11.59 -1.28 7.79
C GLN A 30 12.74 -1.38 6.77
N TRP A 31 12.47 -1.88 5.57
CA TRP A 31 13.46 -1.93 4.49
C TRP A 31 14.05 -0.54 4.18
N LEU A 32 13.22 0.49 4.11
CA LEU A 32 13.66 1.87 3.85
C LEU A 32 14.61 2.40 4.92
N LEU A 33 14.44 1.99 6.19
CA LEU A 33 15.26 2.47 7.30
C LEU A 33 16.54 1.67 7.50
N THR A 34 16.46 0.34 7.39
CA THR A 34 17.55 -0.54 7.80
C THR A 34 18.31 -1.14 6.62
N GLY A 35 17.72 -1.17 5.43
CA GLY A 35 18.28 -1.87 4.28
C GLY A 35 18.42 -3.38 4.48
N HIS A 36 17.71 -3.96 5.47
CA HIS A 36 17.72 -5.41 5.70
C HIS A 36 17.28 -6.17 4.45
N ASP A 37 17.78 -7.41 4.32
CA ASP A 37 17.34 -8.27 3.24
C ASP A 37 15.87 -8.66 3.41
N LEU A 38 15.24 -8.95 2.27
CA LEU A 38 13.82 -9.26 2.19
C LEU A 38 13.43 -10.49 3.02
N ALA A 39 14.29 -11.50 3.13
CA ALA A 39 13.96 -12.73 3.86
C ALA A 39 13.91 -12.48 5.37
N ALA A 40 14.84 -11.68 5.90
CA ALA A 40 14.82 -11.27 7.30
C ALA A 40 13.55 -10.46 7.65
N ILE A 41 13.12 -9.55 6.76
CA ILE A 41 11.88 -8.78 6.94
C ILE A 41 10.66 -9.70 6.93
N GLU A 42 10.60 -10.66 6.00
CA GLU A 42 9.50 -11.63 5.94
C GLU A 42 9.40 -12.49 7.19
N GLN A 43 10.54 -12.91 7.76
CA GLN A 43 10.57 -13.66 9.02
C GLN A 43 10.00 -12.84 10.18
N GLN A 44 10.38 -11.56 10.29
CA GLN A 44 9.89 -10.69 11.35
C GLN A 44 8.40 -10.37 11.21
N LEU A 45 7.91 -10.15 9.98
CA LEU A 45 6.49 -9.95 9.75
C LEU A 45 5.65 -11.19 10.12
N ALA A 46 6.22 -12.39 10.03
CA ALA A 46 5.53 -13.62 10.43
C ALA A 46 5.29 -13.72 11.95
N GLU A 47 5.99 -12.91 12.75
CA GLU A 47 5.84 -12.86 14.21
C GLU A 47 4.80 -11.82 14.66
N GLU A 48 4.27 -10.99 13.75
CA GLU A 48 3.25 -9.99 14.06
C GLU A 48 1.91 -10.64 14.46
N ALA A 49 1.24 -10.07 15.46
CA ALA A 49 -0.02 -10.62 16.00
C ALA A 49 -1.14 -10.72 14.95
N ASP A 50 -1.16 -9.81 13.98
CA ASP A 50 -2.16 -9.77 12.91
C ASP A 50 -1.82 -10.69 11.73
N PHE A 51 -0.60 -11.25 11.68
CA PHE A 51 -0.15 -12.09 10.57
C PHE A 51 -1.10 -13.25 10.27
N PRO A 52 -1.61 -14.04 11.25
CA PRO A 52 -2.53 -15.15 10.97
C PRO A 52 -3.87 -14.73 10.35
N HIS A 53 -4.22 -13.45 10.45
CA HIS A 53 -5.49 -12.90 9.99
C HIS A 53 -5.36 -12.17 8.65
N THR A 54 -4.17 -12.13 8.06
CA THR A 54 -3.91 -11.37 6.83
C THR A 54 -4.25 -12.17 5.57
N ASP A 55 -4.31 -11.48 4.44
CA ASP A 55 -4.18 -12.10 3.12
C ASP A 55 -2.68 -12.23 2.80
N HIS A 56 -2.10 -13.40 3.11
CA HIS A 56 -0.65 -13.62 3.00
C HIS A 56 -0.13 -13.48 1.57
N LEU A 57 -0.93 -13.87 0.57
CA LEU A 57 -0.52 -13.78 -0.84
C LEU A 57 -0.39 -12.32 -1.23
N LEU A 58 -1.44 -11.53 -0.99
CA LEU A 58 -1.41 -10.10 -1.26
C LEU A 58 -0.28 -9.41 -0.48
N MET A 59 -0.12 -9.73 0.80
CA MET A 59 0.93 -9.13 1.64
C MET A 59 2.33 -9.35 1.05
N LEU A 60 2.68 -10.61 0.73
CA LEU A 60 3.98 -10.95 0.16
C LEU A 60 4.13 -10.35 -1.24
N GLU A 61 3.09 -10.37 -2.07
CA GLU A 61 3.13 -9.78 -3.41
C GLU A 61 3.44 -8.29 -3.35
N LEU A 62 2.74 -7.54 -2.50
CA LEU A 62 2.95 -6.10 -2.32
C LEU A 62 4.35 -5.80 -1.78
N LEU A 63 4.75 -6.44 -0.68
CA LEU A 63 6.06 -6.25 -0.04
C LEU A 63 7.20 -6.50 -1.03
N ARG A 64 7.19 -7.69 -1.65
CA ARG A 64 8.28 -8.13 -2.52
C ARG A 64 8.34 -7.30 -3.80
N THR A 65 7.20 -6.97 -4.38
CA THR A 65 7.12 -6.18 -5.62
C THR A 65 7.55 -4.74 -5.37
N ALA A 66 7.10 -4.13 -4.27
CA ALA A 66 7.50 -2.79 -3.87
C ALA A 66 9.02 -2.67 -3.69
N ILE A 67 9.64 -3.62 -2.99
CA ILE A 67 11.10 -3.62 -2.74
C ILE A 67 11.87 -3.90 -4.03
N ARG A 68 11.53 -4.95 -4.78
CA ARG A 68 12.26 -5.35 -6.00
C ARG A 68 12.23 -4.28 -7.10
N HIS A 69 11.14 -3.54 -7.20
CA HIS A 69 10.93 -2.55 -8.25
C HIS A 69 10.93 -1.11 -7.72
N ALA A 70 11.50 -0.89 -6.53
CA ALA A 70 11.45 0.40 -5.85
C ALA A 70 11.89 1.54 -6.78
N ASP A 71 13.07 1.43 -7.40
CA ASP A 71 13.60 2.49 -8.28
C ASP A 71 12.71 2.78 -9.49
N ALA A 72 12.14 1.74 -10.09
CA ALA A 72 11.20 1.88 -11.20
C ALA A 72 9.91 2.59 -10.74
N PHE A 73 9.38 2.24 -9.57
CA PHE A 73 8.19 2.90 -9.01
C PHE A 73 8.47 4.34 -8.62
N ARG A 74 9.63 4.64 -8.02
CA ARG A 74 10.06 6.01 -7.71
C ARG A 74 10.13 6.86 -8.98
N ALA A 75 10.76 6.34 -10.03
CA ALA A 75 10.84 7.03 -11.33
C ALA A 75 9.44 7.26 -11.93
N LYS A 76 8.55 6.29 -11.81
CA LYS A 76 7.16 6.41 -12.26
C LYS A 76 6.33 7.41 -11.44
N LEU A 77 6.58 7.54 -10.14
CA LEU A 77 5.86 8.42 -9.22
C LEU A 77 6.39 9.86 -9.24
N ALA A 78 7.68 10.04 -9.50
CA ALA A 78 8.36 11.35 -9.45
C ALA A 78 7.65 12.46 -10.25
N PRO A 79 7.13 12.24 -11.48
CA PRO A 79 6.42 13.28 -12.23
C PRO A 79 5.14 13.80 -11.56
N PHE A 80 4.59 13.06 -10.60
CA PHE A 80 3.37 13.41 -9.89
C PHE A 80 3.63 13.97 -8.49
N SER A 81 4.87 13.94 -8.01
CA SER A 81 5.25 14.51 -6.72
C SER A 81 5.75 15.95 -6.89
N ARG A 82 5.41 16.82 -5.93
CA ARG A 82 5.99 18.18 -5.84
C ARG A 82 7.33 18.22 -5.11
N ARG A 83 7.66 17.14 -4.39
CA ARG A 83 8.91 16.94 -3.62
C ARG A 83 9.73 15.85 -4.30
N ALA A 84 11.06 15.90 -4.19
CA ALA A 84 11.85 14.75 -4.60
C ALA A 84 11.45 13.54 -3.74
N ILE A 85 11.50 12.35 -4.34
CA ILE A 85 11.17 11.11 -3.62
C ILE A 85 12.11 10.90 -2.41
N THR A 86 13.34 11.39 -2.50
CA THR A 86 14.34 11.38 -1.41
C THR A 86 13.95 12.22 -0.22
N ASP A 87 13.06 13.21 -0.41
CA ASP A 87 12.66 14.14 0.64
C ASP A 87 11.40 13.66 1.35
N LEU A 88 10.81 12.54 0.93
CA LEU A 88 9.59 12.00 1.49
C LEU A 88 9.84 11.40 2.87
N ASP A 89 8.85 11.54 3.76
CA ASP A 89 8.86 10.78 4.99
C ASP A 89 8.81 9.26 4.66
N PRO A 90 9.53 8.39 5.40
CA PRO A 90 9.59 6.97 5.09
C PRO A 90 8.21 6.29 5.06
N ILE A 91 7.21 6.76 5.83
CA ILE A 91 5.84 6.23 5.77
C ILE A 91 5.14 6.66 4.48
N GLU A 92 5.16 7.96 4.13
CA GLU A 92 4.59 8.45 2.87
C GLU A 92 5.15 7.67 1.68
N HIS A 93 6.47 7.47 1.72
CA HIS A 93 7.21 6.81 0.69
C HIS A 93 6.90 5.31 0.60
N ALA A 94 6.87 4.60 1.73
CA ALA A 94 6.47 3.20 1.76
C ALA A 94 5.04 3.02 1.23
N ILE A 95 4.10 3.89 1.62
CA ILE A 95 2.72 3.88 1.13
C ILE A 95 2.67 4.05 -0.39
N LEU A 96 3.42 5.01 -0.95
CA LEU A 96 3.47 5.22 -2.39
C LEU A 96 4.05 4.02 -3.14
N LEU A 97 5.07 3.36 -2.58
CA LEU A 97 5.67 2.15 -3.18
C LEU A 97 4.70 0.96 -3.18
N ILE A 98 4.01 0.69 -2.06
CA ILE A 98 3.03 -0.41 -2.02
C ILE A 98 1.83 -0.12 -2.91
N ALA A 99 1.37 1.13 -2.99
CA ALA A 99 0.28 1.50 -3.89
C ALA A 99 0.69 1.31 -5.36
N ALA A 100 1.90 1.74 -5.74
CA ALA A 100 2.43 1.54 -7.09
C ALA A 100 2.58 0.05 -7.44
N ALA A 101 3.03 -0.78 -6.47
CA ALA A 101 3.07 -2.23 -6.62
C ALA A 101 1.66 -2.81 -6.85
N GLU A 102 0.66 -2.35 -6.11
CA GLU A 102 -0.72 -2.81 -6.25
C GLU A 102 -1.31 -2.39 -7.61
N PHE A 103 -1.08 -1.16 -8.05
CA PHE A 103 -1.47 -0.70 -9.39
C PHE A 103 -0.87 -1.58 -10.48
N ALA A 104 0.39 -1.99 -10.34
CA ALA A 104 1.06 -2.84 -11.33
C ALA A 104 0.58 -4.30 -11.29
N GLY A 105 0.36 -4.86 -10.10
CA GLY A 105 0.08 -6.29 -9.90
C GLY A 105 -1.40 -6.69 -9.87
N HIS A 106 -2.31 -5.77 -9.55
CA HIS A 106 -3.71 -6.09 -9.25
C HIS A 106 -4.72 -5.31 -10.10
N PRO A 107 -4.78 -5.54 -11.44
CA PRO A 107 -5.73 -4.88 -12.35
C PRO A 107 -7.20 -5.11 -12.02
N GLU A 108 -7.51 -6.18 -11.30
CA GLU A 108 -8.85 -6.48 -10.78
C GLU A 108 -9.28 -5.56 -9.62
N THR A 109 -8.31 -4.91 -8.94
CA THR A 109 -8.59 -3.99 -7.85
C THR A 109 -8.81 -2.58 -8.41
N ASN A 110 -10.02 -2.05 -8.22
CA ASN A 110 -10.39 -0.71 -8.68
C ASN A 110 -9.44 0.36 -8.12
N HIS A 111 -9.04 1.32 -8.97
CA HIS A 111 -8.08 2.35 -8.60
C HIS A 111 -8.47 3.14 -7.33
N ARG A 112 -9.78 3.35 -7.09
CA ARG A 112 -10.29 4.09 -5.94
C ARG A 112 -10.05 3.34 -4.64
N VAL A 113 -10.20 2.02 -4.66
CA VAL A 113 -9.95 1.18 -3.48
C VAL A 113 -8.48 1.26 -3.09
N ILE A 114 -7.56 1.24 -4.06
CA ILE A 114 -6.12 1.36 -3.80
C ILE A 114 -5.81 2.72 -3.16
N ILE A 115 -6.38 3.81 -3.71
CA ILE A 115 -6.19 5.17 -3.20
C ILE A 115 -6.77 5.31 -1.79
N ASP A 116 -8.00 4.86 -1.56
CA ASP A 116 -8.68 4.96 -0.27
C ASP A 116 -7.89 4.24 0.82
N GLU A 117 -7.41 3.02 0.55
CA GLU A 117 -6.60 2.26 1.51
C GLU A 117 -5.24 2.93 1.78
N ALA A 118 -4.59 3.49 0.75
CA ALA A 118 -3.34 4.24 0.92
C ALA A 118 -3.53 5.51 1.78
N ILE A 119 -4.65 6.21 1.61
CA ILE A 119 -5.02 7.37 2.44
C ILE A 119 -5.27 6.95 3.88
N GLU A 120 -5.99 5.84 4.11
CA GLU A 120 -6.25 5.34 5.45
C GLU A 120 -4.98 4.90 6.18
N LEU A 121 -4.02 4.30 5.46
CA LEU A 121 -2.69 4.03 5.99
C LEU A 121 -1.94 5.33 6.33
N ALA A 122 -2.00 6.34 5.45
CA ALA A 122 -1.33 7.62 5.68
C ALA A 122 -1.91 8.38 6.89
N LYS A 123 -3.23 8.30 7.10
CA LYS A 123 -3.88 8.85 8.31
C LYS A 123 -3.48 8.11 9.59
N ARG A 124 -3.23 6.80 9.50
CA ARG A 124 -2.93 5.95 10.66
C ARG A 124 -1.47 6.02 11.08
N TYR A 125 -0.54 6.04 10.13
CA TYR A 125 0.90 5.94 10.40
C TYR A 125 1.70 7.18 10.03
N GLY A 126 1.17 8.03 9.16
CA GLY A 126 1.87 9.22 8.67
C GLY A 126 1.79 10.38 9.63
N ALA A 127 2.60 11.41 9.36
CA ALA A 127 2.50 12.70 10.03
C ALA A 127 1.20 13.42 9.68
N ASP A 128 0.85 14.43 10.49
CA ASP A 128 -0.29 15.31 10.24
C ASP A 128 -0.31 15.78 8.78
N GLU A 129 -1.47 15.65 8.14
CA GLU A 129 -1.72 16.08 6.75
C GLU A 129 -0.99 15.29 5.64
N GLY A 130 -0.14 14.30 5.96
CA GLY A 130 0.56 13.46 4.96
C GLY A 130 -0.39 12.71 4.02
N TYR A 131 -1.58 12.37 4.50
CA TYR A 131 -2.64 11.76 3.69
C TYR A 131 -3.09 12.63 2.49
N LYS A 132 -3.04 13.97 2.60
CA LYS A 132 -3.36 14.88 1.49
C LYS A 132 -2.32 14.80 0.38
N PHE A 133 -1.05 14.66 0.77
CA PHE A 133 0.05 14.48 -0.17
C PHE A 133 -0.08 13.15 -0.92
N VAL A 134 -0.24 12.04 -0.19
CA VAL A 134 -0.44 10.70 -0.76
C VAL A 134 -1.62 10.70 -1.73
N ASN A 135 -2.78 11.22 -1.31
CA ASN A 135 -3.96 11.31 -2.18
C ASN A 135 -3.63 12.08 -3.48
N GLY A 136 -3.04 13.26 -3.36
CA GLY A 136 -2.72 14.09 -4.51
C GLY A 136 -1.77 13.42 -5.52
N VAL A 137 -0.78 12.67 -5.04
CA VAL A 137 0.14 11.90 -5.91
C VAL A 137 -0.61 10.75 -6.59
N LEU A 138 -1.34 9.94 -5.83
CA LEU A 138 -1.99 8.74 -6.34
C LEU A 138 -3.17 9.06 -7.29
N ASP A 139 -3.90 10.15 -7.08
CA ASP A 139 -4.94 10.61 -8.00
C ASP A 139 -4.39 10.88 -9.41
N ARG A 140 -3.20 11.50 -9.51
CA ARG A 140 -2.53 11.76 -10.79
C ARG A 140 -1.90 10.49 -11.36
N PHE A 141 -1.30 9.68 -10.50
CA PHE A 141 -0.70 8.40 -10.88
C PHE A 141 -1.74 7.43 -11.48
N ALA A 142 -2.91 7.31 -10.85
CA ALA A 142 -4.00 6.44 -11.29
C ALA A 142 -4.51 6.81 -12.70
N LYS A 143 -4.57 8.10 -13.04
CA LYS A 143 -4.96 8.53 -14.40
C LYS A 143 -4.02 8.01 -15.48
N ARG A 144 -2.74 7.80 -15.16
CA ARG A 144 -1.76 7.21 -16.07
C ARG A 144 -1.83 5.69 -16.09
N GLU A 145 -1.78 5.04 -14.92
CA GLU A 145 -1.68 3.57 -14.86
C GLU A 145 -3.03 2.85 -15.07
N ARG A 146 -4.16 3.54 -14.88
CA ARG A 146 -5.52 3.00 -14.98
C ARG A 146 -6.41 3.80 -15.93
N ALA A 147 -5.86 4.35 -17.01
CA ALA A 147 -6.59 5.18 -17.97
C ALA A 147 -7.94 4.57 -18.43
N VAL A 148 -8.00 3.24 -18.59
CA VAL A 148 -9.21 2.47 -18.96
C VAL A 148 -10.38 2.62 -17.97
N GLU A 149 -10.10 2.82 -16.68
CA GLU A 149 -11.12 3.02 -15.64
C GLU A 149 -11.72 4.44 -15.67
N PHE A 150 -11.05 5.39 -16.33
CA PHE A 150 -11.52 6.76 -16.48
C PHE A 150 -12.30 6.99 -17.78
N THR A 151 -12.00 6.23 -18.83
CA THR A 151 -12.69 6.31 -20.13
C THR A 151 -14.10 5.70 -20.11
N SER A 152 -14.40 4.84 -19.14
CA SER A 152 -15.70 4.17 -18.99
C SER A 152 -16.77 5.01 -18.26
N ARG A 153 -16.52 6.32 -18.07
CA ARG A 153 -17.44 7.29 -17.46
C ARG A 153 -17.82 8.46 -18.38
N SER A 154 -17.56 8.36 -19.68
CA SER A 154 -18.01 9.33 -20.70
C SER A 154 -19.27 8.85 -21.40
#